data_AF-A0A7Y7H6B4-F1
#
_entry.id   AF-A0A7Y7H6B4-F1
#
_cell.length_a   1.000
_cell.length_b   1.000
_cell.length_c   1.000
_cell.angle_alpha   90.00
_cell.angle_beta   90.00
_cell.angle_gamma   90.00
#
_symmetry.space_group_name_H-M   'P 1'
#
loop_
_entity.id
_entity.type
_entity.pdbx_description
1 polymer ?
#
loop_
_entity_poly.entity_id
_entity_poly.type
_entity_poly.pdbx_seq_one_letter_code
_entity_poly.pdbx_strand_id
1 'polypeptide(L)'
;MKGNQQVKRKKNRFLRFFSILGPGLTTGAADDDPSGIATYSQTGAQFGYNQLWTALYMLPFMIAVQEACARIGMVAGKGLSAVIKEHYSKTVLYAVVGLVLVANTINIGADIGAMAAAAQLLIPAPFVALTLFFTLLTLVLEVFTSYHSYARILKWLAITLLAYPITLFIVHQPWLTVLKATVIPHFELNFSFLFIITGVLGTTISPYMFFWEASQEVEEQKEKERISRHKPRPGWMQIKKCVLITLSA
;
A
#
# COMPACT_ATOMS: atom_id res chain seq x y z
N MET A 1 4.07 -59.91 2.57
CA MET A 1 3.25 -59.48 1.41
C MET A 1 2.73 -58.07 1.67
N LYS A 2 3.38 -57.06 1.07
CA LYS A 2 2.82 -56.03 0.16
C LYS A 2 1.55 -55.28 0.65
N GLY A 3 1.79 -54.05 1.11
CA GLY A 3 1.35 -52.84 0.38
C GLY A 3 -0.04 -52.26 0.67
N ASN A 4 -0.12 -50.95 0.40
CA ASN A 4 -1.27 -50.04 0.41
C ASN A 4 -1.63 -49.43 1.78
N GLN A 5 -1.69 -48.10 1.97
CA GLN A 5 -1.90 -47.06 0.97
C GLN A 5 -1.55 -45.68 1.57
N GLN A 6 -0.51 -45.04 1.04
CA GLN A 6 -0.33 -43.60 1.15
C GLN A 6 -1.40 -42.91 0.29
N VAL A 7 -2.45 -42.35 0.90
CA VAL A 7 -3.48 -41.61 0.17
C VAL A 7 -3.37 -40.11 0.44
N LYS A 8 -2.80 -39.43 -0.57
CA LYS A 8 -3.13 -38.07 -1.06
C LYS A 8 -3.03 -36.87 -0.09
N ARG A 9 -1.80 -36.45 0.19
CA ARG A 9 -1.48 -35.08 0.68
C ARG A 9 -1.29 -34.08 -0.48
N LYS A 10 -2.27 -33.98 -1.40
CA LYS A 10 -2.16 -33.14 -2.62
C LYS A 10 -3.22 -32.03 -2.76
N LYS A 11 -4.11 -31.83 -1.78
CA LYS A 11 -5.27 -30.92 -1.93
C LYS A 11 -5.12 -29.49 -1.38
N ASN A 12 -3.99 -29.11 -0.76
CA ASN A 12 -3.89 -27.81 -0.09
C ASN A 12 -2.79 -26.89 -0.65
N ARG A 13 -2.46 -26.95 -1.95
CA ARG A 13 -1.60 -25.91 -2.56
C ARG A 13 -2.44 -24.72 -3.02
N PHE A 14 -3.60 -24.98 -3.62
CA PHE A 14 -4.53 -23.95 -4.09
C PHE A 14 -5.22 -23.24 -2.91
N LEU A 15 -5.76 -23.99 -1.94
CA LEU A 15 -6.32 -23.41 -0.70
C LEU A 15 -5.29 -22.63 0.12
N ARG A 16 -4.02 -23.06 0.11
CA ARG A 16 -2.92 -22.33 0.76
C ARG A 16 -2.51 -21.09 -0.03
N PHE A 17 -2.58 -21.12 -1.36
CA PHE A 17 -2.38 -19.96 -2.21
C PHE A 17 -3.47 -18.90 -1.98
N PHE A 18 -4.75 -19.29 -1.91
CA PHE A 18 -5.85 -18.37 -1.53
C PHE A 18 -5.73 -17.87 -0.08
N SER A 19 -5.20 -18.69 0.83
CA SER A 19 -4.92 -18.28 2.22
C SER A 19 -3.71 -17.34 2.35
N ILE A 20 -2.78 -17.33 1.39
CA ILE A 20 -1.61 -16.43 1.35
C ILE A 20 -1.94 -15.15 0.57
N LEU A 21 -2.76 -15.27 -0.49
CA LEU A 21 -3.34 -14.14 -1.20
C LEU A 21 -4.28 -13.33 -0.32
N GLY A 22 -5.02 -13.95 0.60
CA GLY A 22 -5.97 -13.24 1.46
C GLY A 22 -5.36 -12.11 2.29
N PRO A 23 -4.23 -12.32 3.01
CA PRO A 23 -3.49 -11.27 3.69
C PRO A 23 -2.76 -10.32 2.73
N GLY A 24 -2.10 -10.84 1.69
CA GLY A 24 -1.31 -10.05 0.72
C GLY A 24 -2.16 -9.09 -0.11
N LEU A 25 -3.27 -9.56 -0.70
CA LEU A 25 -4.24 -8.71 -1.40
C LEU A 25 -4.81 -7.62 -0.49
N THR A 26 -5.02 -7.92 0.81
CA THR A 26 -5.56 -6.92 1.73
C THR A 26 -4.56 -5.91 2.21
N THR A 27 -3.27 -6.27 2.23
CA THR A 27 -2.19 -5.34 2.59
C THR A 27 -1.79 -4.50 1.39
N GLY A 28 -1.73 -5.09 0.19
CA GLY A 28 -1.56 -4.36 -1.07
C GLY A 28 -2.69 -3.39 -1.37
N ALA A 29 -3.94 -3.86 -1.26
CA ALA A 29 -5.12 -3.00 -1.43
C ALA A 29 -5.27 -1.92 -0.36
N ALA A 30 -4.56 -2.03 0.77
CA ALA A 30 -4.54 -0.99 1.78
C ALA A 30 -3.55 0.14 1.46
N ASP A 31 -2.59 -0.10 0.55
CA ASP A 31 -1.65 0.92 0.07
C ASP A 31 -2.23 1.76 -1.07
N ASP A 32 -3.23 1.23 -1.80
CA ASP A 32 -3.96 1.95 -2.85
C ASP A 32 -5.04 2.88 -2.26
N ASP A 33 -4.63 4.05 -1.78
CA ASP A 33 -5.52 5.09 -1.27
C ASP A 33 -6.29 5.84 -2.40
N PRO A 34 -7.46 6.44 -2.11
CA PRO A 34 -8.22 7.19 -3.10
C PRO A 34 -7.42 8.32 -3.75
N SER A 35 -6.54 8.99 -3.00
CA SER A 35 -5.69 10.05 -3.53
C SER A 35 -4.65 9.54 -4.53
N GLY A 36 -4.06 8.37 -4.31
CA GLY A 36 -3.16 7.69 -5.24
C GLY A 36 -3.88 7.31 -6.53
N ILE A 37 -5.04 6.66 -6.42
CA ILE A 37 -5.88 6.32 -7.58
C ILE A 37 -6.25 7.56 -8.40
N ALA A 38 -6.63 8.66 -7.73
CA ALA A 38 -6.94 9.92 -8.42
C ALA A 38 -5.72 10.50 -9.13
N THR A 39 -4.55 10.44 -8.50
CA THR A 39 -3.27 10.91 -9.07
C THR A 39 -2.88 10.09 -10.29
N TYR A 40 -2.95 8.76 -10.21
CA TYR A 40 -2.66 7.85 -11.32
C TYR A 40 -3.65 8.02 -12.49
N SER A 41 -4.93 8.20 -12.17
CA SER A 41 -5.96 8.49 -13.16
C SER A 41 -5.72 9.84 -13.85
N GLN A 42 -5.33 10.86 -13.08
CA GLN A 42 -5.02 12.18 -13.60
C GLN A 42 -3.80 12.17 -14.51
N THR A 43 -2.73 11.45 -14.15
CA THR A 43 -1.55 11.35 -15.04
C THR A 43 -1.87 10.64 -16.33
N GLY A 44 -2.61 9.53 -16.28
CA GLY A 44 -3.07 8.82 -17.48
C GLY A 44 -3.97 9.68 -18.37
N ALA A 45 -4.84 10.50 -17.78
CA ALA A 45 -5.73 11.39 -18.51
C ALA A 45 -4.99 12.57 -19.16
N GLN A 46 -3.98 13.14 -18.49
CA GLN A 46 -3.27 14.33 -18.97
C GLN A 46 -2.11 13.99 -19.91
N PHE A 47 -1.37 12.91 -19.63
CA PHE A 47 -0.11 12.59 -20.30
C PHE A 47 -0.15 11.25 -21.04
N GLY A 48 -1.30 10.56 -21.06
CA GLY A 48 -1.44 9.25 -21.69
C GLY A 48 -0.44 8.25 -21.09
N TYR A 49 0.34 7.58 -21.94
CA TYR A 49 1.34 6.62 -21.50
C TYR A 49 2.71 7.24 -21.17
N ASN A 50 2.91 8.54 -21.41
CA ASN A 50 4.24 9.17 -21.36
C ASN A 50 4.90 9.15 -19.97
N GLN A 51 4.12 8.96 -18.91
CA GLN A 51 4.62 8.84 -17.53
C GLN A 51 4.57 7.40 -16.99
N LEU A 52 4.20 6.41 -17.81
CA LEU A 52 4.04 5.03 -17.35
C LEU A 52 5.36 4.42 -16.86
N TRP A 53 6.49 4.88 -17.38
CA TRP A 53 7.82 4.50 -16.90
C TRP A 53 8.05 4.85 -15.43
N THR A 54 7.41 5.90 -14.91
CA THR A 54 7.60 6.30 -13.51
C THR A 54 7.27 5.15 -12.56
N ALA A 55 6.18 4.41 -12.80
CA ALA A 55 5.80 3.24 -11.99
C ALA A 55 6.90 2.16 -11.97
N LEU A 56 7.49 1.85 -13.14
CA LEU A 56 8.55 0.84 -13.24
C LEU A 56 9.82 1.27 -12.47
N TYR A 57 10.21 2.54 -12.60
CA TYR A 57 11.41 3.06 -11.99
C TYR A 57 11.25 3.35 -10.50
N MET A 58 10.04 3.68 -10.04
CA MET A 58 9.74 3.88 -8.62
C MET A 58 9.74 2.59 -7.81
N LEU A 59 9.33 1.48 -8.42
CA LEU A 59 9.25 0.17 -7.76
C LEU A 59 10.54 -0.23 -7.00
N PRO A 60 11.76 -0.18 -7.59
CA PRO A 60 12.97 -0.49 -6.84
C PRO A 60 13.27 0.51 -5.71
N PHE A 61 12.92 1.79 -5.87
CA PHE A 61 13.07 2.79 -4.79
C PHE A 61 12.12 2.50 -3.63
N MET A 62 10.85 2.23 -3.93
CA MET A 62 9.85 1.86 -2.94
C MET A 62 10.30 0.61 -2.17
N ILE A 63 10.73 -0.44 -2.87
CA ILE A 63 11.25 -1.67 -2.24
C ILE A 63 12.45 -1.37 -1.33
N ALA A 64 13.41 -0.58 -1.80
CA ALA A 64 14.59 -0.27 -1.00
C ALA A 64 14.24 0.49 0.28
N VAL A 65 13.31 1.44 0.21
CA VAL A 65 12.85 2.23 1.36
C VAL A 65 12.05 1.38 2.34
N GLN A 66 11.11 0.58 1.85
CA GLN A 66 10.31 -0.31 2.70
C GLN A 66 11.19 -1.39 3.35
N GLU A 67 12.12 -1.98 2.60
CA GLU A 67 13.09 -2.93 3.15
C GLU A 67 13.94 -2.30 4.27
N ALA A 68 14.39 -1.06 4.09
CA ALA A 68 15.15 -0.35 5.12
C ALA A 68 14.31 -0.15 6.39
N CYS A 69 13.04 0.27 6.26
CA CYS A 69 12.11 0.46 7.38
C CYS A 69 11.82 -0.86 8.10
N ALA A 70 11.55 -1.92 7.35
CA ALA A 70 11.32 -3.26 7.88
C ALA A 70 12.54 -3.78 8.66
N ARG A 71 13.76 -3.62 8.10
CA ARG A 71 15.02 -3.99 8.78
C ARG A 71 15.21 -3.25 10.10
N ILE A 72 14.91 -1.95 10.13
CA ILE A 72 15.00 -1.15 11.36
C ILE A 72 14.01 -1.69 12.40
N GLY A 73 12.74 -1.88 12.03
CA GLY A 73 11.72 -2.43 12.94
C GLY A 73 12.11 -3.78 13.50
N MET A 74 12.57 -4.69 12.63
CA MET A 74 12.97 -6.04 13.02
C MET A 74 14.19 -6.10 13.94
N VAL A 75 15.20 -5.25 13.72
CA VAL A 75 16.45 -5.27 14.50
C VAL A 75 16.29 -4.51 15.81
N ALA A 76 15.61 -3.36 15.78
CA ALA A 76 15.40 -2.55 16.97
C ALA A 76 14.32 -3.13 17.91
N GLY A 77 13.40 -3.95 17.37
CA GLY A 77 12.24 -4.47 18.10
C GLY A 77 11.27 -3.36 18.55
N LYS A 78 11.34 -2.19 17.91
CA LYS A 78 10.59 -0.98 18.24
C LYS A 78 10.23 -0.23 16.95
N GLY A 79 9.09 0.45 16.94
CA GLY A 79 8.68 1.28 15.81
C GLY A 79 9.61 2.48 15.61
N LEU A 80 9.57 3.07 14.42
CA LEU A 80 10.52 4.10 13.98
C LEU A 80 10.58 5.32 14.91
N SER A 81 9.44 5.76 15.46
CA SER A 81 9.37 6.88 16.42
C SER A 81 10.13 6.59 17.72
N ALA A 82 10.09 5.36 18.21
CA ALA A 82 10.80 4.93 19.41
C ALA A 82 12.32 4.85 19.16
N VAL A 83 12.72 4.37 17.97
CA VAL A 83 14.13 4.38 17.55
C VAL A 83 14.67 5.81 17.46
N ILE A 84 13.90 6.74 16.86
CA ILE A 84 14.31 8.14 16.76
C ILE A 84 14.45 8.76 18.16
N LYS A 85 13.52 8.47 19.07
CA LYS A 85 13.56 8.96 20.46
C LYS A 85 14.80 8.48 21.22
N GLU A 86 15.33 7.30 20.91
CA GLU A 86 16.49 6.72 21.59
C GLU A 86 17.83 7.24 21.04
N HIS A 87 17.90 7.53 19.74
CA HIS A 87 19.14 7.89 19.07
C HIS A 87 19.28 9.38 18.75
N TYR A 88 18.19 10.16 18.77
CA TYR A 88 18.19 11.57 18.40
C TYR A 88 17.60 12.48 19.47
N SER A 89 17.82 13.79 19.34
CA SER A 89 17.29 14.79 20.27
C SER A 89 15.77 14.89 20.20
N LYS A 90 15.15 15.38 21.28
CA LYS A 90 13.70 15.59 21.35
C LYS A 90 13.18 16.52 20.24
N THR A 91 13.98 17.50 19.82
CA THR A 91 13.63 18.41 18.72
C THR A 91 13.45 17.68 17.40
N VAL A 92 14.36 16.76 17.07
CA VAL A 92 14.26 15.94 15.85
C VAL A 92 13.02 15.04 15.92
N LEU A 93 12.76 14.42 17.07
CA LEU A 93 11.57 13.61 17.27
C LEU A 93 10.29 14.41 17.01
N TYR A 94 10.13 15.58 17.65
CA TYR A 94 8.94 16.41 17.45
C TYR A 94 8.82 16.94 16.02
N ALA A 95 9.94 17.31 15.39
CA ALA A 95 9.92 17.77 14.00
C ALA A 95 9.46 16.66 13.04
N VAL A 96 10.00 15.45 13.17
CA VAL A 96 9.62 14.32 12.32
C VAL A 96 8.17 13.90 12.57
N VAL A 97 7.77 13.76 13.84
CA VAL A 97 6.37 13.41 14.18
C VAL A 97 5.40 14.49 13.70
N GLY A 98 5.77 15.77 13.85
CA GLY A 98 4.97 16.89 13.34
C GLY A 98 4.83 16.88 11.82
N LEU A 99 5.91 16.58 11.09
CA LEU A 99 5.87 16.46 9.63
C LEU A 99 4.94 15.32 9.21
N VAL A 100 5.05 14.14 9.82
CA VAL A 100 4.17 13.00 9.52
C VAL A 100 2.71 13.32 9.86
N LEU A 101 2.45 14.00 10.99
CA LEU A 101 1.10 14.40 11.37
C LEU A 101 0.47 15.32 10.31
N VAL A 102 1.21 16.34 9.86
CA VAL A 102 0.75 17.27 8.82
C VAL A 102 0.54 16.54 7.50
N ALA A 103 1.50 15.72 7.07
CA ALA A 103 1.41 14.95 5.83
C ALA A 103 0.18 14.04 5.83
N ASN A 104 -0.06 13.30 6.92
CA ASN A 104 -1.21 12.40 7.04
C ASN A 104 -2.53 13.16 7.06
N THR A 105 -2.57 14.33 7.70
CA THR A 105 -3.78 15.18 7.73
C THR A 105 -4.12 15.65 6.30
N ILE A 106 -3.11 16.04 5.52
CA ILE A 106 -3.28 16.40 4.11
C ILE A 106 -3.73 15.19 3.30
N ASN A 107 -3.13 14.00 3.53
CA ASN A 107 -3.48 12.78 2.81
C ASN A 107 -4.95 12.39 3.02
N ILE A 108 -5.41 12.38 4.27
CA ILE A 108 -6.83 12.12 4.60
C ILE A 108 -7.75 13.12 3.90
N GLY A 109 -7.38 14.40 3.85
CA GLY A 109 -8.13 15.41 3.12
C GLY A 109 -8.19 15.14 1.61
N ALA A 110 -7.06 14.74 1.02
CA ALA A 110 -6.97 14.36 -0.39
C ALA A 110 -7.82 13.11 -0.69
N ASP A 111 -7.81 12.11 0.18
CA ASP A 111 -8.60 10.88 0.04
C ASP A 111 -10.09 11.17 0.05
N ILE A 112 -10.57 11.94 1.04
CA ILE A 112 -11.99 12.32 1.12
C ILE A 112 -12.39 13.14 -0.12
N GLY A 113 -11.50 14.03 -0.59
CA GLY A 113 -11.71 14.80 -1.83
C GLY A 113 -11.81 13.90 -3.06
N ALA A 114 -10.92 12.92 -3.20
CA ALA A 114 -10.93 11.95 -4.28
C ALA A 114 -12.19 11.07 -4.26
N MET A 115 -12.62 10.61 -3.07
CA MET A 115 -13.87 9.85 -2.90
C MET A 115 -15.09 10.68 -3.32
N ALA A 116 -15.15 11.95 -2.92
CA ALA A 116 -16.23 12.85 -3.31
C ALA A 116 -16.24 13.08 -4.84
N ALA A 117 -15.09 13.33 -5.45
CA ALA A 117 -14.96 13.49 -6.91
C ALA A 117 -15.37 12.22 -7.67
N ALA A 118 -14.98 11.03 -7.18
CA ALA A 118 -15.40 9.77 -7.77
C ALA A 118 -16.92 9.55 -7.64
N ALA A 119 -17.51 9.91 -6.50
CA ALA A 119 -18.96 9.80 -6.30
C ALA A 119 -19.76 10.77 -7.20
N GLN A 120 -19.21 11.95 -7.51
CA GLN A 120 -19.83 12.89 -8.45
C GLN A 120 -20.00 12.34 -9.86
N LEU A 121 -19.17 11.37 -10.26
CA LEU A 121 -19.32 10.68 -11.54
C LEU A 121 -20.57 9.80 -11.60
N LEU A 122 -21.10 9.39 -10.44
CA LEU A 122 -22.27 8.52 -10.32
C LEU A 122 -23.53 9.28 -9.89
N ILE A 123 -23.38 10.23 -8.98
CA ILE A 123 -24.49 10.97 -8.37
C ILE A 123 -24.24 12.47 -8.59
N PRO A 124 -25.15 13.20 -9.25
CA PRO A 124 -25.01 14.65 -9.46
C PRO A 124 -25.31 15.41 -8.16
N ALA A 125 -24.40 15.33 -7.19
CA ALA A 125 -24.49 16.02 -5.91
C ALA A 125 -23.33 17.03 -5.73
N PRO A 126 -23.53 18.11 -4.94
CA PRO A 126 -22.48 19.09 -4.69
C PRO A 126 -21.26 18.46 -4.01
N PHE A 127 -20.05 18.88 -4.43
CA PHE A 127 -18.79 18.33 -3.94
C PHE A 127 -18.71 18.42 -2.41
N VAL A 128 -19.00 19.60 -1.86
CA VAL A 128 -18.97 19.86 -0.41
C VAL A 128 -19.91 18.93 0.36
N ALA A 129 -21.10 18.63 -0.19
CA ALA A 129 -22.04 17.72 0.45
C ALA A 129 -21.51 16.28 0.49
N LEU A 130 -20.90 15.82 -0.61
CA LEU A 130 -20.28 14.50 -0.69
C LEU A 130 -19.03 14.40 0.20
N THR A 131 -18.19 15.44 0.24
CA THR A 131 -17.04 15.52 1.15
C THR A 131 -17.49 15.38 2.59
N LEU A 132 -18.46 16.19 3.04
CA LEU A 132 -18.99 16.13 4.41
C LEU A 132 -19.64 14.77 4.71
N PHE A 133 -20.35 14.19 3.74
CA PHE A 133 -20.93 12.86 3.86
C PHE A 133 -19.85 11.80 4.08
N PHE A 134 -18.80 11.77 3.25
CA PHE A 134 -17.71 10.82 3.39
C PHE A 134 -16.91 11.04 4.68
N THR A 135 -16.66 12.29 5.08
CA THR A 135 -16.04 12.60 6.38
C THR A 135 -16.86 12.06 7.54
N LEU A 136 -18.18 12.29 7.54
CA LEU A 136 -19.04 11.79 8.62
C LEU A 136 -19.09 10.26 8.61
N LEU A 137 -19.19 9.65 7.42
CA LEU A 137 -19.22 8.21 7.25
C LEU A 137 -17.93 7.57 7.76
N THR A 138 -16.76 8.09 7.38
CA THR A 138 -15.46 7.54 7.84
C THR A 138 -15.31 7.70 9.34
N LEU A 139 -15.66 8.85 9.93
CA LEU A 139 -15.63 9.06 11.38
C LEU A 139 -16.55 8.08 12.14
N VAL A 140 -17.78 7.89 11.65
CA VAL A 140 -18.72 6.93 12.25
C VAL A 140 -18.17 5.51 12.14
N LEU A 141 -17.64 5.13 10.98
CA LEU A 141 -17.06 3.81 10.80
C LEU A 141 -15.84 3.60 11.72
N GLU A 142 -14.98 4.59 11.88
CA GLU A 142 -13.79 4.52 12.74
C GLU A 142 -14.16 4.38 14.23
N VAL A 143 -15.16 5.13 14.70
CA VAL A 143 -15.57 5.14 16.11
C VAL A 143 -16.39 3.89 16.49
N PHE A 144 -17.28 3.44 15.60
CA PHE A 144 -18.28 2.42 15.95
C PHE A 144 -17.96 1.01 15.41
N THR A 145 -16.98 0.86 14.51
CA THR A 145 -16.69 -0.45 13.91
C THR A 145 -15.52 -1.15 14.59
N SER A 146 -15.71 -2.42 14.96
CA SER A 146 -14.60 -3.23 15.48
C SER A 146 -13.60 -3.58 14.37
N TYR A 147 -12.31 -3.62 14.73
CA TYR A 147 -11.21 -3.93 13.81
C TYR A 147 -11.44 -5.22 12.99
N HIS A 148 -11.96 -6.28 13.62
CA HIS A 148 -12.22 -7.55 12.93
C HIS A 148 -13.32 -7.45 11.86
N SER A 149 -14.33 -6.60 12.07
CA SER A 149 -15.38 -6.35 11.08
C SER A 149 -14.86 -5.48 9.95
N TYR A 150 -14.11 -4.44 10.31
CA TYR A 150 -13.48 -3.52 9.35
C TYR A 150 -12.53 -4.26 8.41
N ALA A 151 -11.60 -5.04 8.95
CA ALA A 151 -10.65 -5.84 8.17
C ALA A 151 -11.36 -6.84 7.25
N ARG A 152 -12.52 -7.39 7.63
CA ARG A 152 -13.31 -8.29 6.77
C ARG A 152 -13.92 -7.55 5.58
N ILE A 153 -14.49 -6.37 5.81
CA ILE A 153 -15.08 -5.54 4.76
C ILE A 153 -14.01 -5.10 3.76
N LEU A 154 -12.86 -4.64 4.25
CA LEU A 154 -11.73 -4.25 3.40
C LEU A 154 -11.27 -5.38 2.47
N LYS A 155 -11.31 -6.66 2.88
CA LYS A 155 -10.96 -7.77 1.98
C LYS A 155 -11.91 -7.90 0.79
N TRP A 156 -13.19 -7.65 1.01
CA TRP A 156 -14.18 -7.69 -0.06
C TRP A 156 -14.08 -6.46 -0.95
N LEU A 157 -13.80 -5.29 -0.39
CA LEU A 157 -13.53 -4.09 -1.17
C LEU A 157 -12.24 -4.22 -2.00
N ALA A 158 -11.19 -4.86 -1.48
CA ALA A 158 -9.96 -5.13 -2.25
C ALA A 158 -10.23 -5.92 -3.55
N ILE A 159 -11.27 -6.76 -3.59
CA ILE A 159 -11.66 -7.48 -4.81
C ILE A 159 -12.10 -6.51 -5.91
N THR A 160 -12.64 -5.33 -5.58
CA THR A 160 -13.02 -4.34 -6.60
C THR A 160 -11.82 -3.79 -7.35
N LEU A 161 -10.60 -3.86 -6.80
CA LEU A 161 -9.37 -3.50 -7.53
C LEU A 161 -9.13 -4.42 -8.72
N LEU A 162 -9.70 -5.63 -8.76
CA LEU A 162 -9.67 -6.49 -9.94
C LEU A 162 -10.43 -5.88 -11.14
N ALA A 163 -11.24 -4.83 -10.93
CA ALA A 163 -11.83 -4.07 -12.02
C ALA A 163 -10.74 -3.46 -12.93
N TYR A 164 -9.60 -3.01 -12.39
CA TYR A 164 -8.52 -2.42 -13.20
C TYR A 164 -7.95 -3.39 -14.26
N PRO A 165 -7.43 -4.58 -13.90
CA PRO A 165 -6.96 -5.53 -14.91
C PRO A 165 -8.10 -6.01 -15.83
N ILE A 166 -9.34 -6.13 -15.34
CA ILE A 166 -10.48 -6.48 -16.19
C ILE A 166 -10.72 -5.39 -17.25
N THR A 167 -10.72 -4.11 -16.87
CA THR A 167 -10.88 -2.99 -17.82
C THR A 167 -9.75 -2.94 -18.84
N LEU A 168 -8.53 -3.28 -18.45
CA LEU A 168 -7.37 -3.40 -19.34
C LEU A 168 -7.58 -4.46 -20.45
N PHE A 169 -8.30 -5.56 -20.16
CA PHE A 169 -8.63 -6.59 -21.16
C PHE A 169 -9.86 -6.24 -22.01
N ILE A 170 -10.79 -5.44 -21.47
CA ILE A 170 -11.99 -5.01 -22.21
C ILE A 170 -11.63 -3.92 -23.22
N VAL A 171 -10.81 -2.95 -22.82
CA VAL A 171 -10.43 -1.83 -23.67
C VAL A 171 -9.28 -2.24 -24.59
N HIS A 172 -9.43 -2.02 -25.90
CA HIS A 172 -8.34 -2.26 -26.85
C HIS A 172 -7.20 -1.26 -26.61
N GLN A 173 -6.06 -1.75 -26.12
CA GLN A 173 -4.87 -0.95 -25.88
C GLN A 173 -3.77 -1.25 -26.89
N PRO A 174 -3.01 -0.24 -27.36
CA PRO A 174 -1.83 -0.45 -28.18
C PRO A 174 -0.68 -0.99 -27.32
N TRP A 175 -0.66 -2.31 -27.09
CA TRP A 175 0.30 -2.98 -26.20
C TRP A 175 1.76 -2.65 -26.48
N LEU A 176 2.12 -2.45 -27.75
CA LEU A 176 3.48 -2.06 -28.12
C LEU A 176 3.85 -0.66 -27.62
N THR A 177 2.90 0.28 -27.66
CA THR A 177 3.07 1.64 -27.14
C THR A 177 3.16 1.62 -25.62
N VAL A 178 2.29 0.85 -24.96
CA VAL A 178 2.30 0.67 -23.50
C VAL A 178 3.67 0.14 -23.06
N LEU A 179 4.13 -0.98 -23.62
CA LEU A 179 5.42 -1.59 -23.27
C LEU A 179 6.60 -0.64 -23.51
N LYS A 180 6.62 0.06 -24.65
CA LYS A 180 7.66 1.05 -24.93
C LYS A 180 7.64 2.18 -23.90
N ALA A 181 6.47 2.69 -23.57
CA ALA A 181 6.32 3.80 -22.63
C ALA A 181 6.55 3.40 -21.16
N THR A 182 6.40 2.12 -20.81
CA THR A 182 6.80 1.57 -19.50
C THR A 182 8.31 1.49 -19.34
N VAL A 183 9.05 1.18 -20.40
CA VAL A 183 10.50 0.91 -20.33
C VAL A 183 11.34 2.14 -20.71
N ILE A 184 10.91 2.89 -21.72
CA ILE A 184 11.65 4.03 -22.26
C ILE A 184 11.12 5.30 -21.58
N PRO A 185 11.95 5.98 -20.76
CA PRO A 185 11.51 7.17 -20.09
C PRO A 185 11.34 8.32 -21.09
N HIS A 186 10.19 8.98 -21.00
CA HIS A 186 9.91 10.23 -21.70
C HIS A 186 9.93 11.38 -20.70
N PHE A 187 10.56 12.48 -21.08
CA PHE A 187 10.68 13.66 -20.23
C PHE A 187 10.23 14.91 -20.97
N GLU A 188 9.30 15.63 -20.35
CA GLU A 188 8.91 16.97 -20.78
C GLU A 188 9.26 17.96 -19.67
N LEU A 189 10.03 18.99 -20.00
CA LEU A 189 10.40 20.06 -19.06
C LEU A 189 9.26 21.07 -18.95
N ASN A 190 8.09 20.60 -18.52
CA ASN A 190 6.91 21.40 -18.21
C ASN A 190 6.60 21.28 -16.72
N PHE A 191 6.21 22.39 -16.10
CA PHE A 191 5.75 22.42 -14.72
C PHE A 191 4.67 21.36 -14.46
N SER A 192 3.66 21.23 -15.32
CA SER A 192 2.57 20.27 -15.12
C SER A 192 3.06 18.81 -15.13
N PHE A 193 4.01 18.51 -16.03
CA PHE A 193 4.61 17.18 -16.16
C PHE A 193 5.42 16.82 -14.90
N LEU A 194 6.26 17.74 -14.42
CA LEU A 194 7.07 17.53 -13.21
C LEU A 194 6.23 17.55 -11.92
N PHE A 195 5.20 18.38 -11.88
CA PHE A 195 4.30 18.51 -10.75
C PHE A 195 3.56 17.19 -10.50
N ILE A 196 2.98 16.59 -11.53
CA ILE A 196 2.25 15.33 -11.37
C ILE A 196 3.18 14.17 -11.05
N ILE A 197 4.42 14.15 -11.58
CA ILE A 197 5.43 13.14 -11.21
C ILE A 197 5.76 13.24 -9.71
N THR A 198 5.84 14.46 -9.19
CA THR A 198 6.03 14.68 -7.75
C THR A 198 4.83 14.17 -6.95
N GLY A 199 3.61 14.35 -7.46
CA GLY A 199 2.39 13.76 -6.88
C GLY A 199 2.44 12.24 -6.85
N VAL A 200 2.75 11.62 -7.98
CA VAL A 200 2.91 10.15 -8.16
C VAL A 200 3.95 9.59 -7.20
N LEU A 201 5.12 10.24 -7.08
CA LEU A 201 6.16 9.87 -6.11
C LEU A 201 5.69 10.02 -4.66
N GLY A 202 4.98 11.12 -4.38
CA GLY A 202 4.50 11.46 -3.05
C GLY A 202 3.48 10.45 -2.50
N THR A 203 2.52 10.03 -3.33
CA THR A 203 1.54 9.00 -2.94
C THR A 203 2.20 7.62 -2.82
N THR A 204 3.12 7.27 -3.73
CA THR A 204 3.81 5.96 -3.73
C THR A 204 4.74 5.77 -2.52
N ILE A 205 5.45 6.81 -2.08
CA ILE A 205 6.43 6.73 -1.00
C ILE A 205 6.02 7.67 0.14
N SER A 206 4.82 7.43 0.66
CA SER A 206 4.21 8.25 1.70
C SER A 206 4.93 8.13 3.05
N PRO A 207 5.24 9.24 3.76
CA PRO A 207 6.00 9.19 5.01
C PRO A 207 5.41 8.30 6.10
N TYR A 208 4.08 8.15 6.18
CA TYR A 208 3.45 7.28 7.17
C TYR A 208 3.79 5.81 6.97
N MET A 209 4.01 5.38 5.72
CA MET A 209 4.33 3.99 5.42
C MET A 209 5.64 3.57 6.09
N PHE A 210 6.60 4.48 6.26
CA PHE A 210 7.84 4.18 6.96
C PHE A 210 7.61 3.83 8.43
N PHE A 211 6.71 4.58 9.08
CA PHE A 211 6.34 4.36 10.48
C PHE A 211 5.47 3.12 10.63
N TRP A 212 4.55 2.92 9.68
CA TRP A 212 3.66 1.78 9.65
C TRP A 212 4.43 0.48 9.45
N GLU A 213 5.26 0.39 8.40
CA GLU A 213 6.06 -0.80 8.06
C GLU A 213 6.95 -1.23 9.24
N ALA A 214 7.71 -0.28 9.81
CA ALA A 214 8.57 -0.56 10.96
C ALA A 214 7.77 -1.01 12.20
N SER A 215 6.52 -0.54 12.36
CA SER A 215 5.67 -0.92 13.49
C SER A 215 4.97 -2.26 13.27
N GLN A 216 4.54 -2.54 12.03
CA GLN A 216 3.93 -3.82 11.64
C GLN A 216 4.90 -4.98 11.85
N GLU A 217 6.15 -4.83 11.40
CA GLU A 217 7.19 -5.85 11.60
C GLU A 217 7.41 -6.19 13.09
N VAL A 218 7.37 -5.16 13.95
CA VAL A 218 7.49 -5.34 15.41
C VAL A 218 6.27 -6.06 15.99
N GLU A 219 5.07 -5.74 15.51
CA GLU A 219 3.84 -6.37 15.98
C GLU A 219 3.74 -7.84 15.53
N GLU A 220 4.12 -8.13 14.28
CA GLU A 220 4.23 -9.50 13.79
C GLU A 220 5.24 -10.33 14.60
N GLN A 221 6.39 -9.75 14.96
CA GLN A 221 7.38 -10.43 15.80
C GLN A 221 6.81 -10.76 17.18
N LYS A 222 6.13 -9.81 17.83
CA LYS A 222 5.48 -10.04 19.12
C LYS A 222 4.39 -11.12 19.04
N GLU A 223 3.61 -11.14 17.96
CA GLU A 223 2.60 -12.17 17.74
C GLU A 223 3.24 -13.55 17.56
N LYS A 224 4.32 -13.64 16.76
CA LYS A 224 5.10 -14.89 16.58
C LYS A 224 5.73 -15.37 17.89
N GLU A 225 6.24 -14.47 18.73
CA GLU A 225 6.74 -14.80 20.06
C GLU A 225 5.64 -15.35 20.99
N ARG A 226 4.44 -14.73 20.95
CA ARG A 226 3.27 -15.20 21.72
C ARG A 226 2.80 -16.59 21.30
N ILE A 227 2.83 -16.89 19.99
CA ILE A 227 2.41 -18.18 19.45
C ILE A 227 3.48 -19.27 19.64
N SER A 228 4.77 -18.93 19.49
CA SER A 228 5.85 -19.93 19.38
C SER A 228 6.62 -20.24 20.68
N ARG A 229 6.44 -19.49 21.79
CA ARG A 229 7.24 -19.63 23.04
C ARG A 229 8.77 -19.74 22.78
N HIS A 230 9.26 -19.14 21.70
CA HIS A 230 10.67 -19.11 21.34
C HIS A 230 10.96 -17.76 20.71
N LYS A 231 12.11 -17.16 21.06
CA LYS A 231 12.64 -15.96 20.43
C LYS A 231 13.31 -16.37 19.12
N PRO A 232 12.70 -16.15 17.93
CA PRO A 232 13.45 -16.35 16.70
C PRO A 232 14.54 -15.27 16.64
N ARG A 233 15.80 -15.68 16.57
CA ARG A 233 16.88 -14.75 16.21
C ARG A 233 16.71 -14.38 14.74
N PRO A 234 16.74 -13.09 14.36
CA PRO A 234 16.56 -12.69 12.98
C PRO A 234 17.71 -13.24 12.13
N GLY A 235 17.43 -14.29 11.36
CA GLY A 235 18.35 -14.83 10.37
C GLY A 235 18.14 -14.14 9.03
N TRP A 236 19.22 -13.97 8.26
CA TRP A 236 19.21 -13.40 6.89
C TRP A 236 18.16 -14.02 5.94
N MET A 237 17.71 -15.24 6.23
CA MET A 237 16.68 -15.96 5.48
C MET A 237 15.24 -15.46 5.75
N GLN A 238 14.98 -14.81 6.91
CA GLN A 238 13.70 -14.14 7.19
C GLN A 238 13.64 -12.77 6.50
N ILE A 239 14.75 -12.04 6.45
CA ILE A 239 14.86 -10.75 5.74
C ILE A 239 14.51 -10.94 4.25
N LYS A 240 15.04 -11.98 3.60
CA LYS A 240 14.68 -12.30 2.20
C LYS A 240 13.22 -12.74 2.01
N LYS A 241 12.59 -13.31 3.04
CA LYS A 241 11.16 -13.68 2.99
C LYS A 241 10.25 -12.45 3.12
N CYS A 242 10.62 -11.44 3.92
CA CYS A 242 9.87 -10.18 4.01
C CYS A 242 9.94 -9.39 2.70
N VAL A 243 11.13 -9.26 2.08
CA VAL A 243 11.24 -8.63 0.74
C VAL A 243 10.30 -9.30 -0.26
N LEU A 244 10.11 -10.62 -0.16
CA LEU A 244 9.17 -11.36 -1.00
C LEU A 244 7.69 -11.08 -0.65
N ILE A 245 7.38 -10.77 0.62
CA ILE A 245 6.03 -10.40 1.08
C ILE A 245 5.72 -8.94 0.70
N THR A 246 6.67 -8.01 0.80
CA THR A 246 6.55 -6.64 0.28
C THR A 246 6.40 -6.60 -1.24
N LEU A 247 6.89 -7.63 -1.95
CA LEU A 247 6.66 -7.84 -3.38
C LEU A 247 5.28 -8.48 -3.70
N SER A 248 4.58 -8.98 -2.67
CA SER A 248 3.30 -9.71 -2.79
C SER A 248 2.10 -8.92 -2.26
N ALA A 249 2.34 -7.85 -1.50
CA ALA A 249 1.40 -6.78 -1.20
C ALA A 249 1.47 -5.80 -2.37
#